data_AF-A0A8T5M9U2-F1
#
_entry.id   AF-A0A8T5M9U2-F1
#
_cell.length_a   1.000
_cell.length_b   1.000
_cell.length_c   1.000
_cell.angle_alpha   90.00
_cell.angle_beta   90.00
_cell.angle_gamma   90.00
#
_symmetry.space_group_name_H-M   'P 1'
#
loop_
_entity.id
_entity.type
_entity.pdbx_description
1 polymer ?
#
loop_
_entity_poly.entity_id
_entity_poly.type
_entity_poly.pdbx_seq_one_letter_code
_entity_poly.pdbx_strand_id
1 'polypeptide(L)'
;MVVVNDEYFLQGDVQQVKAMLEAQTKKQVGEDAALERAVSDVLVLQEAQRRGISVTDEEAEQHLEQVIAKQGLTLEKVKGDITSKGESYEKSLENYKDLVIIERVIKDVTSDIEVSDEEARAYYDAKKDVLFTGAVVMPYENIAGQLKLALAQQKQQQEFSDFVNSLKESADIEYL
;
A
#
# COMPACT_ATOMS: atom_id res chain seq x y z
N MET A 1 14.34 -4.47 -19.07
CA MET A 1 12.88 -4.54 -19.35
C MET A 1 12.35 -5.73 -18.60
N VAL A 2 11.12 -5.73 -18.12
CA VAL A 2 10.56 -6.90 -17.43
C VAL A 2 9.23 -7.27 -18.07
N VAL A 3 8.99 -8.56 -18.23
CA VAL A 3 7.69 -9.10 -18.68
C VAL A 3 7.04 -9.81 -17.50
N VAL A 4 5.77 -9.49 -17.23
CA VAL A 4 4.98 -10.10 -16.15
C VAL A 4 3.66 -10.59 -16.74
N ASN A 5 3.47 -11.91 -16.85
CA ASN A 5 2.27 -12.52 -17.44
C ASN A 5 1.89 -11.90 -18.81
N ASP A 6 2.86 -11.82 -19.72
CA ASP A 6 2.74 -11.21 -21.07
C ASP A 6 2.60 -9.67 -21.12
N GLU A 7 2.60 -8.96 -19.99
CA GLU A 7 2.62 -7.50 -19.94
C GLU A 7 4.05 -6.96 -19.86
N TYR A 8 4.36 -5.97 -20.71
CA TYR A 8 5.68 -5.34 -20.77
C TYR A 8 5.79 -4.18 -19.78
N PHE A 9 6.80 -4.25 -18.93
CA PHE A 9 7.19 -3.19 -18.02
C PHE A 9 8.50 -2.55 -18.51
N LEU A 10 8.40 -1.28 -18.90
CA LEU A 10 9.52 -0.53 -19.45
C LEU A 10 10.36 0.09 -18.34
N GLN A 11 11.60 0.45 -18.67
CA GLN A 11 12.48 1.14 -17.73
C GLN A 11 11.89 2.47 -17.25
N GLY A 12 11.06 3.13 -18.08
CA GLY A 12 10.37 4.37 -17.71
C GLY A 12 9.41 4.18 -16.53
N ASP A 13 8.72 3.05 -16.47
CA ASP A 13 7.75 2.75 -15.42
C ASP A 13 8.46 2.49 -14.08
N VAL A 14 9.61 1.79 -14.12
CA VAL A 14 10.48 1.59 -12.94
C VAL A 14 10.96 2.93 -12.40
N GLN A 15 11.38 3.85 -13.26
CA GLN A 15 11.84 5.17 -12.84
C GLN A 15 10.71 6.03 -12.27
N GLN A 16 9.48 5.86 -12.77
CA GLN A 16 8.31 6.55 -12.21
C GLN A 16 7.98 6.04 -10.80
N VAL A 17 7.97 4.71 -10.59
CA VAL A 17 7.79 4.10 -9.26
C VAL A 17 8.90 4.54 -8.31
N LYS A 18 10.15 4.56 -8.78
CA LYS A 18 11.29 5.07 -8.00
C LYS A 18 11.06 6.52 -7.58
N ALA A 19 10.77 7.42 -8.52
CA ALA A 19 10.55 8.84 -8.23
C ALA A 19 9.41 9.05 -7.21
N MET A 20 8.34 8.26 -7.33
CA MET A 20 7.22 8.27 -6.39
C MET A 20 7.64 7.83 -4.98
N LEU A 21 8.37 6.71 -4.86
CA LEU A 21 8.86 6.21 -3.57
C LEU A 21 9.86 7.18 -2.92
N GLU A 22 10.74 7.80 -3.71
CA GLU A 22 11.70 8.79 -3.23
C GLU A 22 10.98 10.06 -2.73
N ALA A 23 9.94 10.52 -3.44
CA ALA A 23 9.12 11.66 -3.03
C ALA A 23 8.39 11.41 -1.70
N GLN A 24 7.91 10.18 -1.47
CA GLN A 24 7.22 9.80 -0.23
C GLN A 24 8.18 9.62 0.95
N THR A 25 9.29 8.91 0.73
CA THR A 25 10.22 8.53 1.81
C THR A 25 11.27 9.60 2.09
N LYS A 26 11.45 10.57 1.19
CA LYS A 26 12.56 11.54 1.17
C LYS A 26 13.93 10.87 1.23
N LYS A 27 14.03 9.64 0.71
CA LYS A 27 15.25 8.84 0.66
C LYS A 27 15.46 8.33 -0.76
N GLN A 28 16.71 8.08 -1.11
CA GLN A 28 17.05 7.46 -2.37
C GLN A 28 16.58 5.99 -2.38
N VAL A 29 16.01 5.56 -3.51
CA VAL A 29 15.50 4.20 -3.70
C VAL A 29 16.33 3.53 -4.79
N GLY A 30 16.80 2.31 -4.52
CA GLY A 30 17.54 1.52 -5.51
C GLY A 30 16.64 1.12 -6.67
N GLU A 31 17.22 0.93 -7.86
CA GLU A 31 16.46 0.50 -9.05
C GLU A 31 15.80 -0.86 -8.83
N ASP A 32 16.51 -1.80 -8.21
CA ASP A 32 15.97 -3.12 -7.88
C ASP A 32 14.75 -3.03 -6.96
N ALA A 33 14.78 -2.15 -5.95
CA ALA A 33 13.66 -1.97 -5.03
C ALA A 33 12.44 -1.34 -5.72
N ALA A 34 12.67 -0.38 -6.63
CA ALA A 34 11.60 0.20 -7.43
C ALA A 34 11.02 -0.83 -8.42
N LEU A 35 11.87 -1.67 -9.01
CA LEU A 35 11.45 -2.74 -9.90
C LEU A 35 10.63 -3.81 -9.16
N GLU A 36 11.09 -4.27 -8.01
CA GLU A 36 10.35 -5.21 -7.17
C GLU A 36 8.99 -4.66 -6.76
N ARG A 37 8.92 -3.37 -6.42
CA ARG A 37 7.65 -2.70 -6.10
C ARG A 37 6.72 -2.67 -7.30
N ALA A 38 7.24 -2.28 -8.47
CA ALA A 38 6.49 -2.24 -9.71
C ALA A 38 5.91 -3.60 -10.10
N VAL A 39 6.73 -4.65 -10.09
CA VAL A 39 6.28 -6.03 -10.39
C VAL A 39 5.17 -6.45 -9.42
N SER A 40 5.33 -6.14 -8.13
CA SER A 40 4.32 -6.45 -7.12
C SER A 40 2.99 -5.72 -7.40
N ASP A 41 3.05 -4.44 -7.77
CA ASP A 41 1.85 -3.64 -8.06
C ASP A 41 1.11 -4.16 -9.30
N VAL A 42 1.84 -4.51 -10.36
CA VAL A 42 1.26 -5.13 -11.56
C VAL A 42 0.53 -6.43 -11.22
N LEU A 43 1.17 -7.33 -10.48
CA LEU A 43 0.57 -8.60 -10.08
C LEU A 43 -0.70 -8.40 -9.25
N VAL A 44 -0.69 -7.44 -8.33
CA VAL A 44 -1.86 -7.10 -7.51
C VAL A 44 -2.98 -6.51 -8.36
N LEU A 45 -2.69 -5.66 -9.35
CA LEU A 45 -3.69 -5.08 -10.26
C LEU A 45 -4.30 -6.16 -11.17
N GLN A 46 -3.49 -7.07 -11.70
CA GLN A 46 -3.96 -8.22 -12.48
C GLN A 46 -4.89 -9.11 -11.64
N GLU A 47 -4.51 -9.37 -10.39
CA GLU A 47 -5.33 -10.14 -9.46
C GLU A 47 -6.62 -9.39 -9.07
N ALA A 48 -6.57 -8.06 -8.93
CA ALA A 48 -7.76 -7.23 -8.74
C ALA A 48 -8.75 -7.41 -9.89
N GLN A 49 -8.27 -7.36 -11.14
CA GLN A 49 -9.08 -7.60 -12.33
C GLN A 49 -9.70 -9.00 -12.30
N ARG A 50 -8.93 -10.04 -11.93
CA ARG A 50 -9.43 -11.42 -11.80
C ARG A 50 -10.54 -11.55 -10.74
N ARG A 51 -10.45 -10.78 -9.65
CA ARG A 51 -11.47 -10.70 -8.58
C ARG A 51 -12.65 -9.79 -8.92
N GLY A 52 -12.61 -9.07 -10.04
CA GLY A 52 -13.63 -8.08 -10.39
C GLY A 52 -13.57 -6.81 -9.52
N ILE A 53 -12.41 -6.54 -8.90
CA ILE A 53 -12.15 -5.32 -8.15
C ILE A 53 -11.72 -4.24 -9.14
N SER A 54 -12.56 -3.23 -9.33
CA SER A 54 -12.30 -2.07 -10.19
C SER A 54 -12.65 -0.78 -9.48
N VAL A 55 -12.17 0.35 -10.02
CA VAL A 55 -12.49 1.70 -9.55
C VAL A 55 -12.83 2.57 -10.76
N THR A 56 -13.96 3.27 -10.73
CA THR A 56 -14.29 4.26 -11.78
C THR A 56 -13.57 5.59 -11.56
N ASP A 57 -13.52 6.44 -12.58
CA ASP A 57 -12.91 7.77 -12.45
C ASP A 57 -13.61 8.61 -11.39
N GLU A 58 -14.95 8.53 -11.32
CA GLU A 58 -15.76 9.24 -10.32
C GLU A 58 -15.48 8.72 -8.91
N GLU A 59 -15.36 7.40 -8.72
CA GLU A 59 -15.01 6.83 -7.42
C GLU A 59 -13.62 7.28 -6.96
N ALA A 60 -12.66 7.34 -7.88
CA ALA A 60 -11.31 7.80 -7.60
C ALA A 60 -11.27 9.31 -7.28
N GLU A 61 -11.97 10.15 -8.04
CA GLU A 61 -12.07 11.58 -7.74
C GLU A 61 -12.73 11.84 -6.38
N GLN A 62 -13.82 11.12 -6.07
CA GLN A 62 -14.51 11.22 -4.79
C GLN A 62 -13.60 10.81 -3.63
N HIS A 63 -12.86 9.71 -3.80
CA HIS A 63 -11.90 9.26 -2.79
C HIS A 63 -10.77 10.29 -2.62
N LEU A 64 -10.22 10.80 -3.73
CA LEU A 64 -9.18 11.83 -3.71
C LEU A 64 -9.66 13.09 -2.99
N GLU A 65 -10.87 13.57 -3.30
CA GLU A 65 -11.48 14.73 -2.66
C GLU A 65 -11.58 14.56 -1.14
N GLN A 66 -12.01 13.39 -0.67
CA GLN A 66 -12.08 13.08 0.77
C GLN A 66 -10.70 13.07 1.43
N VAL A 67 -9.66 12.58 0.74
CA VAL A 67 -8.30 12.52 1.26
C VAL A 67 -7.69 13.92 1.36
N ILE A 68 -7.83 14.74 0.32
CA ILE A 68 -7.21 16.08 0.26
C ILE A 68 -7.98 17.10 1.12
N ALA A 69 -9.29 16.92 1.32
CA ALA A 69 -10.09 17.76 2.21
C ALA A 69 -9.58 17.72 3.65
N LYS A 70 -9.05 16.57 4.12
CA LYS A 70 -8.40 16.44 5.44
C LYS A 70 -7.17 17.34 5.61
N GLN A 71 -6.57 17.75 4.49
CA GLN A 71 -5.40 18.62 4.43
C GLN A 71 -5.77 20.07 4.10
N GLY A 72 -7.07 20.40 4.04
CA GLY A 72 -7.57 21.73 3.66
C GLY A 72 -7.34 22.08 2.19
N LEU A 73 -7.19 21.08 1.33
CA LEU A 73 -7.03 21.24 -0.11
C LEU A 73 -8.34 20.94 -0.84
N THR A 74 -8.47 21.45 -2.07
CA THR A 74 -9.61 21.20 -2.96
C THR A 74 -9.16 20.48 -4.21
N LEU A 75 -10.08 19.75 -4.85
CA LEU A 75 -9.78 19.03 -6.08
C LEU A 75 -9.33 19.98 -7.20
N GLU A 76 -9.97 21.14 -7.32
CA GLU A 76 -9.57 22.18 -8.29
C GLU A 76 -8.12 22.64 -8.10
N LYS A 77 -7.68 22.81 -6.85
CA LYS A 77 -6.29 23.20 -6.57
C LYS A 77 -5.32 22.11 -7.00
N VAL A 78 -5.64 20.84 -6.72
CA VAL A 78 -4.81 19.70 -7.15
C VAL A 78 -4.73 19.63 -8.68
N LYS A 79 -5.87 19.77 -9.39
CA LYS A 79 -5.91 19.83 -10.86
C LYS A 79 -5.04 20.98 -11.40
N GLY A 80 -5.13 22.15 -10.79
CA GLY A 80 -4.31 23.32 -11.13
C GLY A 80 -2.82 23.09 -10.89
N ASP A 81 -2.44 22.50 -9.76
CA ASP A 81 -1.04 22.22 -9.43
C ASP A 81 -0.42 21.20 -10.41
N ILE A 82 -1.15 20.14 -10.76
CA ILE A 82 -0.71 19.13 -11.75
C ILE A 82 -0.51 19.76 -13.13
N THR A 83 -1.51 20.49 -13.62
CA THR A 83 -1.45 21.12 -14.95
C THR A 83 -0.38 22.20 -15.03
N SER A 84 -0.14 22.95 -13.94
CA SER A 84 0.93 23.97 -13.88
C SER A 84 2.34 23.39 -14.01
N LYS A 85 2.53 22.11 -13.66
CA LYS A 85 3.78 21.37 -13.83
C LYS A 85 3.92 20.73 -15.22
N GLY A 86 2.92 20.90 -16.09
CA GLY A 86 2.88 20.30 -17.42
C GLY A 86 2.46 18.83 -17.42
N GLU A 87 1.87 18.34 -16.34
CA GLU A 87 1.37 16.97 -16.20
C GLU A 87 -0.11 16.88 -16.59
N SER A 88 -0.56 15.73 -17.10
CA SER A 88 -1.98 15.47 -17.39
C SER A 88 -2.70 15.04 -16.12
N TYR A 89 -3.85 15.66 -15.87
CA TYR A 89 -4.69 15.29 -14.75
C TYR A 89 -5.28 13.89 -14.93
N GLU A 90 -5.69 13.55 -16.15
CA GLU A 90 -6.25 12.24 -16.51
C GLU A 90 -5.25 11.12 -16.20
N LYS A 91 -4.00 11.27 -16.63
CA LYS A 91 -2.93 10.32 -16.30
C LYS A 91 -2.65 10.24 -14.80
N SER A 92 -2.74 11.37 -14.10
CA SER A 92 -2.57 11.39 -12.63
C SER A 92 -3.72 10.68 -11.92
N LEU A 93 -4.94 10.81 -12.44
CA LEU A 93 -6.13 10.13 -11.94
C LEU A 93 -6.06 8.62 -12.21
N GLU A 94 -5.57 8.19 -13.37
CA GLU A 94 -5.29 6.77 -13.66
C GLU A 94 -4.33 6.16 -12.64
N ASN A 95 -3.18 6.80 -12.40
CA ASN A 95 -2.24 6.32 -11.37
C ASN A 95 -2.89 6.28 -9.98
N TYR A 96 -3.78 7.25 -9.68
CA TYR A 96 -4.50 7.26 -8.41
C TYR A 96 -5.53 6.13 -8.31
N LYS A 97 -6.21 5.79 -9.41
CA LYS A 97 -7.12 4.64 -9.47
C LYS A 97 -6.40 3.35 -9.12
N ASP A 98 -5.21 3.14 -9.67
CA ASP A 98 -4.40 1.95 -9.36
C ASP A 98 -4.09 1.86 -7.86
N LEU A 99 -3.77 3.00 -7.21
CA LEU A 99 -3.59 3.04 -5.75
C LEU A 99 -4.86 2.64 -5.00
N VAL A 100 -6.02 3.16 -5.41
CA VAL A 100 -7.31 2.81 -4.77
C VAL A 100 -7.67 1.35 -5.01
N ILE A 101 -7.37 0.80 -6.18
CA ILE A 101 -7.57 -0.63 -6.49
C ILE A 101 -6.70 -1.48 -5.57
N ILE A 102 -5.41 -1.16 -5.44
CA ILE A 102 -4.49 -1.86 -4.55
C ILE A 102 -4.97 -1.78 -3.09
N GLU A 103 -5.43 -0.61 -2.63
CA GLU A 103 -6.04 -0.45 -1.29
C GLU A 103 -7.28 -1.34 -1.11
N ARG A 104 -8.14 -1.46 -2.13
CA ARG A 104 -9.29 -2.37 -2.12
C ARG A 104 -8.86 -3.83 -2.03
N VAL A 105 -7.80 -4.24 -2.76
CA VAL A 105 -7.26 -5.60 -2.69
C VAL A 105 -6.66 -5.89 -1.31
N ILE A 106 -5.90 -4.95 -0.72
CA ILE A 106 -5.38 -5.10 0.64
C ILE A 106 -6.53 -5.35 1.61
N LYS A 107 -7.61 -4.55 1.51
CA LYS A 107 -8.78 -4.71 2.36
C LYS A 107 -9.50 -6.04 2.15
N ASP A 108 -9.64 -6.48 0.89
CA ASP A 108 -10.27 -7.76 0.53
C ASP A 108 -9.49 -8.95 1.07
N VAL A 109 -8.17 -8.96 0.91
CA VAL A 109 -7.29 -10.05 1.38
C VAL A 109 -7.19 -10.09 2.90
N THR A 110 -7.37 -8.96 3.57
CA THR A 110 -7.14 -8.84 5.01
C THR A 110 -8.39 -8.57 5.85
N SER A 111 -9.58 -8.70 5.25
CA SER A 111 -10.86 -8.38 5.91
C SER A 111 -11.13 -9.22 7.15
N ASP A 112 -10.63 -10.44 7.16
CA ASP A 112 -10.92 -11.44 8.19
C ASP A 112 -9.87 -11.41 9.33
N ILE A 113 -8.93 -10.47 9.27
CA ILE A 113 -7.90 -10.34 10.30
C ILE A 113 -8.48 -9.67 11.53
N GLU A 114 -8.67 -10.48 12.56
CA GLU A 114 -9.00 -10.03 13.91
C GLU A 114 -7.88 -10.37 14.89
N VAL A 115 -7.75 -9.55 15.94
CA VAL A 115 -6.83 -9.79 17.05
C VAL A 115 -7.65 -9.94 18.31
N SER A 116 -7.64 -11.15 18.87
CA SER A 116 -8.34 -11.44 20.12
C SER A 116 -7.68 -10.77 21.31
N ASP A 117 -8.41 -10.69 22.43
CA ASP A 117 -7.83 -10.19 23.68
C ASP A 117 -6.71 -11.10 24.19
N GLU A 118 -6.92 -12.41 24.06
CA GLU A 118 -5.96 -13.42 24.47
C GLU A 118 -4.65 -13.30 23.70
N GLU A 119 -4.72 -13.06 22.39
CA GLU A 119 -3.54 -12.87 21.55
C GLU A 119 -2.79 -11.58 21.90
N ALA A 120 -3.50 -10.47 22.02
CA ALA A 120 -2.90 -9.19 22.39
C ALA A 120 -2.25 -9.27 23.77
N ARG A 121 -2.88 -9.98 24.72
CA ARG A 121 -2.34 -10.20 26.05
C ARG A 121 -1.11 -11.10 26.04
N ALA A 122 -1.13 -12.19 25.28
CA ALA A 122 0.03 -13.06 25.11
C ALA A 122 1.22 -12.30 24.50
N TYR A 123 0.97 -11.46 23.49
CA TYR A 123 1.99 -10.62 22.89
C TYR A 123 2.56 -9.60 23.89
N TYR A 124 1.68 -8.91 24.64
CA TYR A 124 2.08 -8.00 25.70
C TYR A 124 2.99 -8.69 26.72
N ASP A 125 2.58 -9.86 27.23
CA ASP A 125 3.35 -10.59 28.25
C ASP A 125 4.70 -11.07 27.72
N ALA A 126 4.77 -11.47 26.46
CA ALA A 126 6.00 -11.91 25.81
C ALA A 126 6.97 -10.77 25.45
N LYS A 127 6.47 -9.54 25.27
CA LYS A 127 7.26 -8.41 24.76
C LYS A 127 7.38 -7.24 25.73
N LYS A 128 6.70 -7.25 26.89
CA LYS A 128 6.70 -6.14 27.87
C LYS A 128 8.10 -5.63 28.22
N ASP A 129 9.09 -6.50 28.37
CA ASP A 129 10.45 -6.10 28.73
C ASP A 129 11.18 -5.36 27.58
N VAL A 130 10.75 -5.60 26.34
CA VAL A 130 11.24 -4.90 25.14
C VAL A 130 10.43 -3.64 24.86
N LEU A 131 9.10 -3.70 25.07
CA LEU A 131 8.19 -2.56 24.91
C LEU A 131 8.44 -1.46 25.94
N PHE A 132 8.87 -1.84 27.14
CA PHE A 132 9.14 -0.93 28.24
C PHE A 132 10.60 -1.02 28.67
N THR A 133 11.44 -0.15 28.10
CA THR A 133 12.82 0.04 28.54
C THR A 133 12.85 0.95 29.78
N GLY A 134 12.34 0.49 30.93
CA GLY A 134 12.30 1.30 32.15
C GLY A 134 11.55 0.65 33.33
N ALA A 135 11.52 1.34 34.48
CA ALA A 135 10.92 0.84 35.72
C ALA A 135 9.38 0.85 35.75
N VAL A 136 8.72 1.45 34.76
CA VAL A 136 7.26 1.57 34.71
C VAL A 136 6.72 0.82 33.50
N VAL A 137 6.18 -0.36 33.77
CA VAL A 137 5.42 -1.15 32.80
C VAL A 137 3.99 -0.63 32.80
N MET A 138 3.51 -0.13 31.66
CA MET A 138 2.11 0.32 31.55
C MET A 138 1.18 -0.89 31.62
N PRO A 139 0.14 -0.89 32.46
CA PRO A 139 -0.83 -1.98 32.51
C PRO A 139 -1.44 -2.29 31.14
N TYR A 140 -1.67 -3.57 30.84
CA TYR A 140 -2.25 -4.02 29.57
C TYR A 140 -3.51 -3.22 29.19
N GLU A 141 -4.44 -3.03 30.14
CA GLU A 141 -5.69 -2.29 29.95
C GLU A 141 -5.50 -0.89 29.34
N ASN A 142 -4.38 -0.21 29.66
CA ASN A 142 -4.10 1.13 29.17
C ASN A 142 -3.64 1.16 27.70
N ILE A 143 -3.13 0.03 27.20
CA ILE A 143 -2.59 -0.06 25.84
C ILE A 143 -3.27 -1.13 24.99
N ALA A 144 -4.20 -1.91 25.53
CA ALA A 144 -4.84 -3.05 24.86
C ALA A 144 -5.42 -2.66 23.50
N GLY A 145 -6.15 -1.53 23.41
CA GLY A 145 -6.72 -1.04 22.16
C GLY A 145 -5.65 -0.68 21.11
N GLN A 146 -4.59 0.03 21.51
CA GLN A 146 -3.49 0.39 20.61
C GLN A 146 -2.69 -0.84 20.19
N LEU A 147 -2.48 -1.78 21.11
CA LEU A 147 -1.76 -3.01 20.85
C LEU A 147 -2.51 -3.91 19.88
N LYS A 148 -3.83 -4.07 20.06
CA LYS A 148 -4.68 -4.80 19.13
C LYS A 148 -4.65 -4.17 17.73
N LEU A 149 -4.75 -2.84 17.65
CA LEU A 149 -4.65 -2.14 16.37
C LEU A 149 -3.29 -2.36 15.70
N ALA A 150 -2.19 -2.24 16.47
CA ALA A 150 -0.85 -2.45 15.96
C ALA A 150 -0.63 -3.90 15.49
N LEU A 151 -1.12 -4.88 16.24
CA LEU A 151 -1.07 -6.29 15.88
C LEU A 151 -1.92 -6.60 14.66
N ALA A 152 -3.11 -6.01 14.55
CA ALA A 152 -3.96 -6.16 13.38
C ALA A 152 -3.24 -5.59 12.16
N GLN A 153 -2.69 -4.37 12.26
CA GLN A 153 -1.93 -3.76 11.18
C GLN A 153 -0.67 -4.55 10.80
N GLN A 154 0.01 -5.15 11.76
CA GLN A 154 1.16 -6.02 11.51
C GLN A 154 0.73 -7.29 10.76
N LYS A 155 -0.34 -7.95 11.21
CA LYS A 155 -0.90 -9.13 10.55
C LYS A 155 -1.40 -8.83 9.14
N GLN A 156 -2.07 -7.70 8.94
CA GLN A 156 -2.49 -7.23 7.63
C GLN A 156 -1.31 -7.04 6.68
N GLN A 157 -0.21 -6.44 7.15
CA GLN A 157 1.01 -6.32 6.35
C GLN A 157 1.62 -7.67 6.01
N GLN A 158 1.64 -8.61 6.97
CA GLN A 158 2.18 -9.96 6.75
C GLN A 158 1.32 -10.73 5.74
N GLU A 159 0.00 -10.78 5.94
CA GLU A 159 -0.93 -11.48 5.05
C GLU A 159 -0.87 -10.94 3.63
N PHE A 160 -0.84 -9.61 3.47
CA PHE A 160 -0.69 -9.00 2.17
C PHE A 160 0.68 -9.30 1.53
N SER A 161 1.75 -9.32 2.34
CA SER A 161 3.08 -9.72 1.85
C SER A 161 3.09 -11.17 1.37
N ASP A 162 2.48 -12.09 2.12
CA ASP A 162 2.40 -13.51 1.78
C ASP A 162 1.54 -13.72 0.53
N PHE A 163 0.44 -12.98 0.41
CA PHE A 163 -0.38 -12.92 -0.78
C PHE A 163 0.42 -12.46 -2.02
N VAL A 164 1.15 -11.33 -1.93
CA VAL A 164 1.99 -10.85 -3.04
C VAL A 164 3.08 -11.87 -3.40
N ASN A 165 3.70 -12.52 -2.42
CA ASN A 165 4.67 -13.57 -2.67
C ASN A 165 4.04 -14.76 -3.41
N SER A 166 2.83 -15.17 -3.03
CA SER A 166 2.11 -16.24 -3.74
C SER A 166 1.80 -15.87 -5.20
N LEU A 167 1.49 -14.61 -5.48
CA LEU A 167 1.30 -14.13 -6.85
C LEU A 167 2.62 -14.22 -7.64
N LYS A 168 3.73 -13.77 -7.06
CA LYS A 168 5.07 -13.84 -7.69
C LYS A 168 5.49 -15.28 -7.99
N GLU A 169 5.25 -16.22 -7.08
CA GLU A 169 5.57 -17.64 -7.28
C GLU A 169 4.76 -18.28 -8.41
N SER A 170 3.54 -17.78 -8.65
CA SER A 170 2.65 -18.28 -9.71
C SER A 170 2.82 -17.56 -11.05
N ALA A 171 3.47 -16.41 -11.05
CA ALA A 171 3.59 -15.55 -12.23
C ALA A 171 4.77 -15.96 -13.11
N ASP A 172 4.63 -15.72 -14.41
CA ASP A 172 5.74 -15.77 -15.35
C ASP A 172 6.43 -14.40 -15.38
N ILE A 173 7.66 -14.34 -14.85
CA ILE A 173 8.43 -13.10 -14.71
C ILE A 173 9.77 -13.27 -15.43
N GLU A 174 9.92 -12.56 -16.55
CA GLU A 174 11.16 -12.55 -17.33
C GLU A 174 11.88 -11.21 -17.22
N TYR A 175 13.13 -11.23 -16.76
CA TYR A 175 14.02 -10.07 -16.73
C TYR A 175 14.89 -10.05 -17.99
N LEU A 176 14.74 -8.99 -18.81
CA LEU A 176 15.38 -8.82 -20.12
C LEU A 176 16.36 -7.65 -20.14
#